data_AF-A0A1G9YET0-F1
#
_entry.id   AF-A0A1G9YET0-F1
#
_cell.length_a   1.000
_cell.length_b   1.000
_cell.length_c   1.000
_cell.angle_alpha   90.00
_cell.angle_beta   90.00
_cell.angle_gamma   90.00
#
_symmetry.space_group_name_H-M   'P 1'
#
loop_
_entity.id
_entity.type
_entity.pdbx_description
1 polymer ?
#
loop_
_entity_poly.entity_id
_entity_poly.type
_entity_poly.pdbx_seq_one_letter_code
_entity_poly.pdbx_strand_id
1 'polypeptide(L)'
;MIERTDIVETENGDETDHEERVYSPDGGVVASNLTPAASTPTEAGQQPTIDEDPSQETLEPRTKRARTEEMDVSLLQKGGIYEVKSESGNIYEVDVASETCTCPDFSKRNPSGGCKHLRRTDLEIRSGNVPRPDGRLPETTDVVEQLSTEIRQLNQEIEEREDRRQTLAATVAVIEELSSQ
;
A
#
# COMPACT_ATOMS: atom_id res chain seq x y z
N MET A 1 46.42 -42.79 -20.60
CA MET A 1 45.33 -43.67 -21.03
C MET A 1 44.08 -43.10 -20.39
N ILE A 2 43.42 -42.05 -20.90
CA ILE A 2 42.62 -41.93 -22.15
C ILE A 2 41.97 -43.24 -22.54
N GLU A 3 40.63 -43.24 -22.50
CA GLU A 3 39.61 -43.86 -23.37
C GLU A 3 38.32 -44.00 -22.53
N ARG A 4 37.08 -43.77 -22.97
CA ARG A 4 36.48 -43.30 -24.23
C ARG A 4 35.00 -43.00 -23.94
N THR A 5 34.45 -42.04 -24.67
CA THR A 5 33.06 -41.58 -24.76
C THR A 5 32.09 -42.63 -25.31
N ASP A 6 30.79 -42.50 -24.99
CA ASP A 6 29.59 -42.75 -25.82
C ASP A 6 28.41 -42.11 -25.04
N ILE A 7 27.84 -40.93 -25.36
CA ILE A 7 26.95 -40.54 -26.47
C ILE A 7 25.90 -41.61 -26.84
N VAL A 8 24.67 -41.40 -26.38
CA VAL A 8 23.46 -41.87 -27.08
C VAL A 8 22.48 -40.70 -27.13
N GLU A 9 22.37 -40.10 -28.32
CA GLU A 9 21.24 -39.27 -28.74
C GLU A 9 20.14 -40.18 -29.31
N THR A 10 18.97 -39.55 -29.54
CA THR A 10 17.82 -39.95 -30.39
C THR A 10 16.72 -40.76 -29.68
N GLU A 11 15.42 -40.46 -29.80
CA GLU A 11 14.67 -39.46 -30.58
C GLU A 11 13.17 -39.51 -30.17
N ASN A 12 12.51 -38.35 -30.27
CA ASN A 12 11.16 -38.06 -30.80
C ASN A 12 9.85 -38.59 -30.18
N GLY A 13 8.90 -37.66 -30.13
CA GLY A 13 7.46 -37.76 -29.84
C GLY A 13 7.01 -36.42 -29.24
N ASP A 14 7.04 -35.32 -29.99
CA ASP A 14 5.92 -34.82 -30.83
C ASP A 14 4.55 -35.09 -30.22
N GLU A 15 3.94 -34.06 -29.64
CA GLU A 15 2.50 -33.79 -29.72
C GLU A 15 2.28 -32.33 -29.30
N THR A 16 2.24 -31.47 -30.31
CA THR A 16 1.67 -30.12 -30.26
C THR A 16 0.19 -30.21 -29.91
N ASP A 17 -0.24 -29.65 -28.77
CA ASP A 17 -1.66 -29.43 -28.54
C ASP A 17 -2.05 -28.03 -29.02
N HIS A 18 -3.04 -28.02 -29.91
CA HIS A 18 -3.42 -26.92 -30.77
C HIS A 18 -4.26 -25.90 -30.03
N GLU A 19 -3.94 -24.64 -30.29
CA GLU A 19 -4.73 -23.45 -30.01
C GLU A 19 -6.06 -23.48 -30.78
N GLU A 20 -7.20 -23.59 -30.08
CA GLU A 20 -8.53 -23.31 -30.65
C GLU A 20 -9.14 -22.07 -29.97
N ARG A 21 -8.75 -20.90 -30.48
CA ARG A 21 -9.36 -19.61 -30.15
C ARG A 21 -10.49 -19.34 -31.14
N VAL A 22 -11.73 -19.57 -30.70
CA VAL A 22 -12.93 -19.25 -31.49
C VAL A 22 -13.06 -17.72 -31.63
N TYR A 23 -13.02 -17.22 -32.87
CA TYR A 23 -13.33 -15.83 -33.24
C TYR A 23 -14.84 -15.69 -33.53
N SER A 24 -15.50 -14.67 -32.96
CA SER A 24 -16.87 -14.28 -33.34
C SER A 24 -16.87 -13.46 -34.64
N PRO A 25 -17.89 -13.59 -35.52
CA PRO A 25 -17.77 -13.18 -36.92
C PRO A 25 -18.18 -11.74 -37.25
N ASP A 26 -18.81 -10.98 -36.35
CA ASP A 26 -19.42 -9.70 -36.75
C ASP A 26 -18.81 -8.50 -36.01
N GLY A 27 -17.66 -8.06 -36.51
CA GLY A 27 -17.11 -6.74 -36.20
C GLY A 27 -18.01 -5.64 -36.75
N GLY A 28 -18.57 -4.82 -35.87
CA GLY A 28 -19.39 -3.67 -36.25
C GLY A 28 -19.25 -2.52 -35.25
N VAL A 29 -18.56 -1.47 -35.67
CA VAL A 29 -18.56 -0.14 -35.03
C VAL A 29 -19.85 0.59 -35.39
N VAL A 30 -20.50 1.26 -34.44
CA VAL A 30 -21.50 2.29 -34.75
C VAL A 30 -21.27 3.53 -33.91
N ALA A 31 -21.15 4.66 -34.61
CA ALA A 31 -21.16 6.00 -34.04
C ALA A 31 -22.44 6.74 -34.47
N SER A 32 -22.97 7.51 -33.52
CA SER A 32 -23.72 8.77 -33.65
C SER A 32 -25.22 8.79 -34.06
N ASN A 33 -26.01 9.12 -33.03
CA ASN A 33 -27.03 10.18 -32.90
C ASN A 33 -28.26 10.23 -33.84
N LEU A 34 -29.45 10.22 -33.20
CA LEU A 34 -30.62 11.07 -33.49
C LEU A 34 -31.59 11.07 -32.28
N THR A 35 -31.80 12.24 -31.66
CA THR A 35 -32.92 12.60 -30.74
C THR A 35 -34.16 13.04 -31.57
N PRO A 36 -35.35 13.44 -31.04
CA PRO A 36 -35.76 13.70 -29.63
C PRO A 36 -37.18 13.21 -29.22
N ALA A 37 -37.50 13.21 -27.90
CA ALA A 37 -38.63 13.96 -27.31
C ALA A 37 -39.06 13.48 -25.89
N ALA A 38 -39.40 14.48 -25.06
CA ALA A 38 -40.28 14.50 -23.88
C ALA A 38 -39.74 14.16 -22.47
N SER A 39 -39.47 15.24 -21.71
CA SER A 39 -39.92 15.60 -20.34
C SER A 39 -39.78 14.57 -19.20
N THR A 40 -39.27 14.83 -17.99
CA THR A 40 -39.01 16.02 -17.13
C THR A 40 -38.24 15.53 -15.86
N PRO A 41 -37.76 16.42 -14.96
CA PRO A 41 -36.56 16.21 -14.14
C PRO A 41 -36.84 15.71 -12.71
N THR A 42 -35.89 15.00 -12.11
CA THR A 42 -35.71 14.98 -10.65
C THR A 42 -34.23 14.85 -10.30
N GLU A 43 -33.71 15.95 -9.78
CA GLU A 43 -32.42 16.13 -9.14
C GLU A 43 -32.42 15.40 -7.78
N ALA A 44 -31.55 14.42 -7.61
CA ALA A 44 -31.30 13.80 -6.30
C ALA A 44 -29.85 13.31 -6.21
N GLY A 45 -29.06 14.05 -5.44
CA GLY A 45 -27.95 13.51 -4.65
C GLY A 45 -26.71 13.09 -5.42
N GLN A 46 -25.89 14.06 -5.85
CA GLN A 46 -24.46 13.81 -5.97
C GLN A 46 -23.89 13.58 -4.56
N GLN A 47 -23.83 12.31 -4.15
CA GLN A 47 -22.89 11.90 -3.10
C GLN A 47 -21.49 12.26 -3.61
N PRO A 48 -20.68 13.00 -2.83
CA PRO A 48 -19.26 13.09 -3.13
C PRO A 48 -18.71 11.68 -2.87
N THR A 49 -18.50 10.92 -3.93
CA THR A 49 -17.59 9.80 -3.89
C THR A 49 -16.26 10.40 -3.47
N ILE A 50 -15.77 9.96 -2.32
CA ILE A 50 -14.41 10.22 -1.89
C ILE A 50 -13.57 9.61 -3.00
N ASP A 51 -13.09 10.45 -3.92
CA ASP A 51 -12.19 10.01 -4.97
C ASP A 51 -11.02 9.35 -4.25
N GLU A 52 -10.98 8.02 -4.34
CA GLU A 52 -9.82 7.25 -3.93
C GLU A 52 -8.61 7.91 -4.59
N ASP A 53 -7.68 8.33 -3.73
CA ASP A 53 -6.42 8.93 -4.11
C ASP A 53 -5.87 8.27 -5.39
N PRO A 54 -5.76 9.00 -6.52
CA PRO A 54 -5.31 8.45 -7.80
C PRO A 54 -3.83 8.03 -7.76
N SER A 55 -3.19 8.11 -6.59
CA SER A 55 -1.86 7.57 -6.31
C SER A 55 -1.81 6.03 -6.19
N GLN A 56 -2.89 5.31 -6.53
CA GLN A 56 -2.79 3.94 -7.05
C GLN A 56 -2.15 3.95 -8.45
N GLU A 57 -1.03 4.66 -8.62
CA GLU A 57 -0.06 4.32 -9.66
C GLU A 57 0.15 2.81 -9.54
N THR A 58 0.02 2.11 -10.66
CA THR A 58 0.14 0.65 -10.73
C THR A 58 1.52 0.25 -10.24
N LEU A 59 1.67 0.07 -8.92
CA LEU A 59 2.90 -0.35 -8.30
C LEU A 59 3.31 -1.64 -8.97
N GLU A 60 4.58 -1.74 -9.37
CA GLU A 60 5.09 -2.98 -9.92
C GLU A 60 4.66 -4.15 -9.01
N PRO A 61 4.21 -5.29 -9.56
CA PRO A 61 3.66 -6.39 -8.77
C PRO A 61 4.54 -6.81 -7.58
N ARG A 62 5.86 -6.61 -7.67
CA ARG A 62 6.81 -6.87 -6.58
C ARG A 62 6.75 -5.85 -5.44
N THR A 63 6.54 -4.57 -5.73
CA THR A 63 6.32 -3.56 -4.68
C THR A 63 5.02 -3.84 -3.94
N LYS A 64 3.98 -4.30 -4.65
CA LYS A 64 2.73 -4.74 -4.01
C LYS A 64 2.97 -5.90 -3.05
N ARG A 65 3.62 -6.98 -3.51
CA ARG A 65 3.97 -8.13 -2.67
C ARG A 65 4.88 -7.76 -1.50
N ALA A 66 5.87 -6.91 -1.75
CA ALA A 66 6.74 -6.40 -0.71
C ALA A 66 5.98 -5.63 0.37
N ARG A 67 4.82 -5.03 0.07
CA ARG A 67 3.95 -4.38 1.08
C ARG A 67 2.97 -5.35 1.74
N THR A 68 2.43 -6.33 1.01
CA THR A 68 1.32 -7.16 1.48
C THR A 68 1.72 -8.46 2.17
N GLU A 69 2.86 -9.06 1.82
CA GLU A 69 3.32 -10.32 2.45
C GLU A 69 3.90 -10.05 3.83
N GLU A 70 3.62 -10.95 4.79
CA GLU A 70 4.17 -10.86 6.14
C GLU A 70 5.69 -11.05 6.08
N MET A 71 6.43 -10.01 6.46
CA MET A 71 7.88 -10.07 6.59
C MET A 71 8.31 -9.24 7.79
N ASP A 72 9.15 -9.81 8.62
CA ASP A 72 9.75 -9.12 9.77
C ASP A 72 11.16 -8.67 9.39
N VAL A 73 11.48 -7.40 9.66
CA VAL A 73 12.75 -6.78 9.31
C VAL A 73 13.42 -6.29 10.57
N SER A 74 14.68 -6.65 10.76
CA SER A 74 15.48 -6.18 11.89
C SER A 74 16.87 -5.74 11.44
N LEU A 75 17.45 -4.75 12.13
CA LEU A 75 18.82 -4.34 11.87
C LEU A 75 19.76 -5.37 12.49
N LEU A 76 20.49 -6.10 11.64
CA LEU A 76 21.45 -7.11 12.08
C LEU A 76 22.79 -6.46 12.48
N GLN A 77 23.28 -5.52 11.66
CA GLN A 77 24.55 -4.85 11.90
C GLN A 77 24.50 -3.37 11.49
N LYS A 78 25.06 -2.51 12.36
CA LYS A 78 25.33 -1.11 12.02
C LYS A 78 26.18 -1.03 10.75
N GLY A 79 25.82 -0.12 9.85
CA GLY A 79 26.37 -0.09 8.50
C GLY A 79 25.37 -0.52 7.42
N GLY A 80 24.16 -0.93 7.81
CA GLY A 80 23.05 -1.18 6.88
C GLY A 80 22.88 -2.64 6.47
N ILE A 81 23.26 -3.58 7.33
CA ILE A 81 22.92 -4.99 7.13
C ILE A 81 21.66 -5.29 7.93
N TYR A 82 20.63 -5.72 7.23
CA TYR A 82 19.32 -6.06 7.78
C TYR A 82 19.04 -7.54 7.59
N GLU A 83 18.37 -8.12 8.58
CA GLU A 83 17.80 -9.45 8.48
C GLU A 83 16.32 -9.32 8.11
N VAL A 84 15.86 -10.12 7.14
CA VAL A 84 14.47 -10.18 6.71
C VAL A 84 13.97 -11.61 6.86
N LYS A 85 13.05 -11.81 7.80
CA LYS A 85 12.33 -13.07 7.97
C LYS A 85 11.06 -13.03 7.13
N SER A 86 11.00 -13.90 6.14
CA SER A 86 9.84 -14.06 5.26
C SER A 86 8.71 -14.85 5.92
N GLU A 87 7.49 -14.70 5.41
CA GLU A 87 6.30 -15.49 5.77
C GLU A 87 6.57 -17.01 5.77
N SER A 88 7.39 -17.50 4.84
CA SER A 88 7.74 -18.92 4.75
C SER A 88 8.75 -19.38 5.82
N GLY A 89 9.13 -18.50 6.76
CA GLY A 89 10.12 -18.76 7.80
C GLY A 89 11.58 -18.70 7.34
N ASN A 90 11.84 -18.38 6.08
CA ASN A 90 13.21 -18.21 5.58
C ASN A 90 13.76 -16.84 5.99
N ILE A 91 15.04 -16.81 6.33
CA ILE A 91 15.76 -15.62 6.74
C ILE A 91 16.74 -15.24 5.63
N TYR A 92 16.76 -13.95 5.27
CA TYR A 92 17.67 -13.40 4.28
C TYR A 92 18.37 -12.15 4.82
N GLU A 93 19.62 -11.97 4.43
CA GLU A 93 20.38 -10.76 4.72
C GLU A 93 20.24 -9.79 3.55
N VAL A 94 20.07 -8.51 3.89
CA VAL A 94 19.91 -7.40 2.97
C VAL A 94 20.95 -6.35 3.33
N ASP A 95 21.84 -6.06 2.39
CA ASP A 95 22.77 -4.94 2.47
C ASP A 95 22.18 -3.79 1.67
N VAL A 96 21.65 -2.77 2.36
CA VAL A 96 21.10 -1.57 1.69
C VAL A 96 22.18 -0.63 1.17
N ALA A 97 23.41 -0.69 1.68
CA ALA A 97 24.49 0.16 1.18
C ALA A 97 25.02 -0.37 -0.18
N SER A 98 25.11 -1.69 -0.31
CA SER A 98 25.50 -2.37 -1.54
C SER A 98 24.32 -2.72 -2.45
N GLU A 99 23.08 -2.46 -2.01
CA GLU A 99 21.82 -2.84 -2.67
C GLU A 99 21.74 -4.34 -3.01
N THR A 100 22.22 -5.21 -2.11
CA THR A 100 22.25 -6.67 -2.31
C THR A 100 21.35 -7.43 -1.34
N CYS A 101 20.94 -8.63 -1.73
CA CYS A 101 20.19 -9.54 -0.87
C CYS A 101 20.60 -10.99 -1.10
N THR A 102 20.66 -11.78 -0.03
CA THR A 102 21.02 -13.22 -0.11
C THR A 102 19.89 -14.12 -0.63
N CYS A 103 18.72 -13.57 -0.94
CA CYS A 103 17.60 -14.37 -1.41
C CYS A 103 17.81 -14.89 -2.85
N PRO A 104 17.29 -16.08 -3.20
CA PRO A 104 17.44 -16.65 -4.54
C PRO A 104 16.83 -15.81 -5.67
N ASP A 105 15.85 -14.97 -5.37
CA ASP A 105 15.20 -14.09 -6.38
C ASP A 105 16.12 -12.94 -6.80
N PHE A 106 17.03 -12.50 -5.92
CA PHE A 106 17.98 -11.42 -6.20
C PHE A 106 18.96 -11.84 -7.30
N SER A 107 19.63 -12.99 -7.14
CA SER A 107 20.60 -13.51 -8.12
C SER A 107 19.99 -13.73 -9.51
N LYS A 108 18.68 -14.01 -9.59
CA LYS A 108 17.99 -14.26 -10.87
C LYS A 108 17.58 -12.98 -11.61
N ARG A 109 17.59 -11.82 -10.94
CA ARG A 109 16.96 -10.58 -11.45
C ARG A 109 17.82 -9.32 -11.29
N ASN A 110 19.03 -9.46 -10.76
CA ASN A 110 20.06 -8.43 -10.79
C ASN A 110 20.50 -8.18 -12.26
N PRO A 111 20.63 -6.93 -12.75
CA PRO A 111 20.65 -5.65 -12.01
C PRO A 111 19.35 -4.84 -11.95
N SER A 112 18.32 -5.11 -12.77
CA SER A 112 17.17 -4.18 -12.89
C SER A 112 15.91 -4.56 -12.10
N GLY A 113 15.80 -5.79 -11.59
CA GLY A 113 14.54 -6.29 -11.03
C GLY A 113 14.33 -6.05 -9.53
N GLY A 114 15.42 -5.98 -8.75
CA GLY A 114 15.40 -6.03 -7.29
C GLY A 114 14.66 -7.25 -6.72
N CYS A 115 14.80 -7.52 -5.43
CA CYS A 115 13.97 -8.53 -4.75
C CYS A 115 12.94 -7.85 -3.84
N LYS A 116 11.90 -8.59 -3.44
CA LYS A 116 10.90 -8.07 -2.49
C LYS A 116 11.51 -7.70 -1.13
N HIS A 117 12.58 -8.37 -0.70
CA HIS A 117 13.24 -8.13 0.57
C HIS A 117 13.91 -6.76 0.60
N LEU A 118 14.70 -6.41 -0.43
CA LEU A 118 15.28 -5.06 -0.58
C LEU A 118 14.21 -3.97 -0.54
N ARG A 119 13.10 -4.17 -1.29
CA ARG A 119 12.00 -3.19 -1.32
C ARG A 119 11.31 -3.05 0.03
N ARG A 120 11.06 -4.15 0.75
CA ARG A 120 10.51 -4.11 2.11
C ARG A 120 11.46 -3.40 3.06
N THR A 121 12.74 -3.76 3.06
CA THR A 121 13.73 -3.14 3.96
C THR A 121 13.80 -1.64 3.76
N ASP A 122 13.83 -1.17 2.51
CA ASP A 122 13.76 0.27 2.20
C ASP A 122 12.48 0.94 2.72
N LEU A 123 11.32 0.28 2.57
CA LEU A 123 10.06 0.79 3.10
C LEU A 123 10.06 0.88 4.65
N GLU A 124 10.56 -0.13 5.34
CA GLU A 124 10.62 -0.14 6.81
C GLU A 124 11.58 0.93 7.35
N ILE A 125 12.72 1.15 6.66
CA ILE A 125 13.67 2.21 7.01
C ILE A 125 13.02 3.59 6.80
N ARG A 126 12.38 3.82 5.65
CA ARG A 126 11.73 5.11 5.34
C ARG A 126 10.53 5.39 6.25
N SER A 127 9.81 4.35 6.66
CA SER A 127 8.69 4.46 7.59
C SER A 127 9.13 4.64 9.05
N GLY A 128 10.42 4.44 9.35
CA GLY A 128 10.95 4.58 10.71
C GLY A 128 10.64 3.42 11.64
N ASN A 129 10.20 2.28 11.10
CA ASN A 129 9.87 1.09 11.89
C ASN A 129 11.12 0.32 12.33
N VAL A 130 12.18 0.39 11.54
CA VAL A 130 13.48 -0.20 11.85
C VAL A 130 14.54 0.89 11.99
N PRO A 131 15.61 0.66 12.78
CA PRO A 131 16.69 1.61 12.88
C PRO A 131 17.31 1.87 11.50
N ARG A 132 17.67 3.12 11.24
CA ARG A 132 18.43 3.51 10.04
C ARG A 132 19.81 2.83 10.06
N PRO A 133 20.56 2.84 8.94
CA PRO A 133 21.89 2.21 8.89
C PRO A 133 22.89 2.71 9.94
N ASP A 134 22.67 3.90 10.52
CA ASP A 134 23.43 4.47 11.65
C ASP A 134 23.08 3.83 13.02
N GLY A 135 22.04 3.00 13.06
CA GLY A 135 21.51 2.33 14.23
C GLY A 135 20.52 3.15 15.06
N ARG A 136 20.03 4.29 14.56
CA ARG A 136 19.03 5.11 15.26
C ARG A 136 17.66 5.01 14.59
N LEU A 137 16.61 4.94 15.40
CA LEU A 137 15.24 5.20 14.95
C LEU A 137 15.04 6.71 14.76
N PRO A 138 14.14 7.14 13.86
CA PRO A 138 13.79 8.55 13.76
C PRO A 138 13.24 9.05 15.10
N GLU A 139 13.55 10.30 15.44
CA GLU A 139 13.03 10.97 16.64
C GLU A 139 11.55 11.32 16.41
N THR A 140 10.66 10.34 16.57
CA THR A 140 9.20 10.54 16.48
C THR A 140 8.60 11.05 17.78
N THR A 141 9.38 11.07 18.86
CA THR A 141 8.98 11.52 20.19
C THR A 141 8.44 12.94 20.17
N ASP A 142 9.07 13.84 19.42
CA ASP A 142 8.65 15.24 19.31
C ASP A 142 7.23 15.37 18.74
N VAL A 143 6.90 14.59 17.72
CA VAL A 143 5.56 14.60 17.10
C VAL A 143 4.52 14.04 18.06
N VAL A 144 4.84 12.98 18.80
CA VAL A 144 3.93 12.39 19.80
C VAL A 144 3.67 13.38 20.94
N GLU A 145 4.69 14.05 21.44
CA GLU A 145 4.55 15.06 22.50
C GLU A 145 3.72 16.26 22.02
N GLN A 146 3.95 16.74 20.79
CA GLN A 146 3.17 17.80 20.16
C GLN A 146 1.68 17.42 20.05
N LEU A 147 1.38 16.28 19.44
CA LEU A 147 0.00 15.80 19.30
C LEU A 147 -0.66 15.58 20.67
N SER A 148 0.08 15.07 21.67
CA SER A 148 -0.45 14.89 23.02
C SER A 148 -0.87 16.21 23.66
N THR A 149 -0.14 17.29 23.36
CA THR A 149 -0.43 18.63 23.87
C THR A 149 -1.64 19.23 23.16
N GLU A 150 -1.72 19.10 21.84
CA GLU A 150 -2.88 19.53 21.06
C GLU A 150 -4.15 18.79 21.48
N ILE A 151 -4.08 17.48 21.71
CA ILE A 151 -5.21 16.68 22.20
C ILE A 151 -5.71 17.21 23.55
N ARG A 152 -4.81 17.52 24.49
CA ARG A 152 -5.21 18.10 25.80
C ARG A 152 -5.89 19.46 25.61
N GLN A 153 -5.35 20.30 24.74
CA GLN A 153 -5.93 21.62 24.46
C GLN A 153 -7.32 21.51 23.84
N LEU A 154 -7.50 20.63 22.86
CA LEU A 154 -8.79 20.39 22.23
C LEU A 154 -9.82 19.85 23.21
N ASN A 155 -9.43 18.94 24.11
CA ASN A 155 -10.33 18.42 25.14
C ASN A 155 -10.80 19.53 26.09
N GLN A 156 -9.90 20.43 26.50
CA GLN A 156 -10.28 21.59 27.31
C GLN A 156 -11.25 22.50 26.55
N GLU A 157 -10.99 22.77 25.26
CA GLU A 157 -11.89 23.58 24.44
C GLU A 157 -13.27 22.93 24.26
N ILE A 158 -13.34 21.59 24.17
CA ILE A 158 -14.60 20.85 24.14
C ILE A 158 -15.38 21.06 25.44
N GLU A 159 -14.73 20.89 26.59
CA GLU A 159 -15.35 21.10 27.91
C GLU A 159 -15.92 22.53 28.06
N GLU A 160 -15.12 23.55 27.70
CA GLU A 160 -15.55 24.95 27.74
C GLU A 160 -16.75 25.22 26.81
N ARG A 161 -16.78 24.59 25.63
CA ARG A 161 -17.90 24.70 24.68
C ARG A 161 -19.15 23.99 25.19
N GLU A 162 -19.00 22.86 25.87
CA GLU A 162 -20.11 22.12 26.48
C GLU A 162 -20.73 22.93 27.63
N ASP A 163 -19.91 23.51 28.51
CA ASP A 163 -20.37 24.38 29.59
C ASP A 163 -21.11 25.62 29.06
N ARG A 164 -20.58 26.23 27.99
CA ARG A 164 -21.24 27.35 27.33
C ARG A 164 -22.58 26.93 26.73
N ARG A 165 -22.65 25.76 26.09
CA ARG A 165 -23.92 25.23 25.56
C ARG A 165 -24.92 24.97 26.68
N GLN A 166 -24.48 24.41 27.81
CA GLN A 166 -25.33 24.16 28.97
C GLN A 166 -25.90 25.46 29.54
N THR A 167 -25.05 26.48 29.66
CA THR A 167 -25.45 27.82 30.11
C THR A 167 -26.49 28.42 29.17
N LEU A 168 -26.22 28.41 27.85
CA LEU A 168 -27.15 28.92 26.86
C LEU A 168 -28.49 28.16 26.87
N ALA A 169 -28.45 26.83 26.98
CA ALA A 169 -29.66 26.01 27.08
C ALA A 169 -30.51 26.38 28.31
N ALA A 170 -29.88 26.61 29.46
CA ALA A 170 -30.58 27.09 30.65
C ALA A 170 -31.19 28.48 30.44
N THR A 171 -30.49 29.41 29.78
CA THR A 171 -31.06 30.73 29.47
C THR A 171 -32.26 30.65 28.54
N VAL A 172 -32.22 29.78 27.54
CA VAL A 172 -33.34 29.56 26.60
C VAL A 172 -34.54 29.00 27.35
N ALA A 173 -34.35 28.01 28.22
CA ALA A 173 -35.44 27.43 29.02
C ALA A 173 -36.16 28.48 29.88
N VAL A 174 -35.43 29.41 30.50
CA VAL A 174 -36.02 30.53 31.26
C VAL A 174 -36.84 31.46 30.37
N ILE A 175 -36.34 31.78 29.17
CA ILE A 175 -37.05 32.64 28.21
C ILE A 175 -38.37 31.97 27.77
N GLU A 176 -38.36 30.66 27.52
CA GLU A 176 -39.56 29.90 27.15
C GLU A 176 -40.60 29.86 28.27
N GLU A 177 -40.18 29.71 29.53
CA GLU A 177 -41.07 29.74 30.70
C GLU A 177 -41.71 31.12 30.91
N LEU A 178 -40.95 32.20 30.70
CA LEU A 178 -41.48 33.57 30.76
C LEU A 178 -42.43 33.88 29.60
N SER A 179 -42.19 33.31 28.42
CA SER A 179 -43.02 33.53 27.23
C SER A 179 -44.34 32.73 27.26
N SER A 180 -44.46 31.78 28.18
CA SER A 180 -45.65 30.92 28.35
C SER A 180 -46.65 31.43 29.41
N GLN A 181 -46.34 32.56 30.08
CA GLN A 181 -47.19 33.24 31.06
C GLN A 181 -47.89 34.46 30.44
#